data_AF-A0A2G9T4H4-F1
#
_entry.id   AF-A0A2G9T4H4-F1
#
_cell.length_a   1.000
_cell.length_b   1.000
_cell.length_c   1.000
_cell.angle_alpha   90.00
_cell.angle_beta   90.00
_cell.angle_gamma   90.00
#
_symmetry.space_group_name_H-M   'P 1'
#
loop_
_entity.id
_entity.type
_entity.pdbx_description
1 polymer ?
#
loop_
_entity_poly.entity_id
_entity_poly.type
_entity_poly.pdbx_seq_one_letter_code
_entity_poly.pdbx_strand_id
1 'polypeptide(L)'
;MADDKELDSLLTVLNSVILTRATKGGAKIVEIKKDYKELCGKDIDTRKFGFDRLETLLYSFGNKFRCQGDRWFGETTKAAESIVQSMATEKSKKG
;
A
#
# COMPACT_ATOMS: atom_id res chain seq x y z
N MET A 1 14.63 -18.33 -1.51
CA MET A 1 13.44 -17.71 -2.13
C MET A 1 13.49 -16.24 -1.73
N ALA A 2 14.04 -15.38 -2.58
CA ALA A 2 14.25 -13.96 -2.26
C ALA A 2 12.97 -13.14 -2.53
N ASP A 3 12.12 -13.67 -3.40
CA ASP A 3 10.95 -13.01 -3.97
C ASP A 3 9.80 -12.87 -2.96
N ASP A 4 9.61 -13.82 -2.05
CA ASP A 4 8.56 -13.77 -1.03
C ASP A 4 8.76 -12.61 -0.03
N LYS A 5 10.01 -12.33 0.36
CA LYS A 5 10.32 -11.21 1.27
C LYS A 5 10.17 -9.86 0.59
N GLU A 6 10.57 -9.75 -0.68
CA GLU A 6 10.37 -8.51 -1.45
C GLU A 6 8.88 -8.26 -1.71
N LEU A 7 8.11 -9.32 -2.00
CA LEU A 7 6.67 -9.22 -2.19
C LEU A 7 5.97 -8.80 -0.89
N ASP A 8 6.29 -9.42 0.25
CA ASP A 8 5.68 -9.03 1.52
C ASP A 8 6.03 -7.59 1.93
N SER A 9 7.27 -7.15 1.67
CA SER A 9 7.68 -5.75 1.86
C SER A 9 6.87 -4.80 0.96
N LEU A 10 6.71 -5.14 -0.32
CA LEU A 10 5.88 -4.37 -1.25
C LEU A 10 4.42 -4.28 -0.75
N LEU A 11 3.82 -5.41 -0.38
CA LEU A 11 2.45 -5.47 0.13
C LEU A 11 2.28 -4.62 1.40
N THR A 12 3.27 -4.64 2.30
CA THR A 12 3.27 -3.82 3.52
C THR A 12 3.30 -2.33 3.20
N VAL A 13 4.16 -1.91 2.26
CA VAL A 13 4.23 -0.50 1.83
C VAL A 13 2.93 -0.07 1.15
N LEU A 14 2.38 -0.91 0.25
CA LEU A 14 1.09 -0.65 -0.40
C LEU A 14 -0.02 -0.51 0.63
N ASN A 15 -0.05 -1.37 1.65
CA ASN A 15 -1.04 -1.30 2.71
C ASN A 15 -0.93 0.01 3.50
N SER A 16 0.28 0.44 3.87
CA SER A 16 0.50 1.73 4.53
C SER A 16 0.02 2.90 3.67
N VAL A 17 0.37 2.93 2.38
CA VAL A 17 -0.06 3.96 1.42
C VAL A 17 -1.58 4.00 1.28
N ILE A 18 -2.22 2.83 1.23
CA ILE A 18 -3.67 2.76 1.14
C ILE A 18 -4.31 3.18 2.46
N LEU A 19 -3.77 2.78 3.61
CA LEU A 19 -4.29 3.13 4.95
C LEU A 19 -4.21 4.64 5.24
N THR A 20 -3.11 5.31 4.88
CA THR A 20 -3.00 6.76 5.05
C THR A 20 -4.09 7.51 4.28
N ARG A 21 -4.53 6.97 3.15
CA ARG A 21 -5.63 7.51 2.33
C ARG A 21 -7.01 6.90 2.66
N ALA A 22 -7.06 5.73 3.28
CA ALA A 22 -8.29 5.05 3.67
C ALA A 22 -9.08 5.85 4.70
N THR A 23 -8.39 6.62 5.56
CA THR A 23 -9.00 7.63 6.45
C THR A 23 -9.84 8.68 5.71
N LYS A 24 -9.66 8.83 4.39
CA LYS A 24 -10.41 9.74 3.49
C LYS A 24 -11.38 9.01 2.55
N GLY A 25 -11.65 7.72 2.78
CA GLY A 25 -12.61 6.93 1.99
C GLY A 25 -11.99 6.11 0.86
N GLY A 26 -10.77 5.61 1.04
CA GLY A 26 -10.07 4.70 0.12
C GLY A 26 -9.20 5.40 -0.91
N ALA A 27 -8.38 4.64 -1.64
CA ALA A 27 -7.41 5.16 -2.60
C ALA A 27 -7.63 4.57 -4.01
N LYS A 28 -7.49 5.39 -5.05
CA LYS A 28 -7.50 4.90 -6.43
C LYS A 28 -6.14 4.30 -6.81
N ILE A 29 -6.12 3.38 -7.77
CA ILE A 29 -4.87 2.78 -8.29
C ILE A 29 -3.84 3.83 -8.73
N VAL A 30 -4.29 4.88 -9.42
CA VAL A 30 -3.43 5.99 -9.84
C VAL A 30 -2.80 6.72 -8.66
N GLU A 31 -3.54 6.88 -7.56
CA GLU A 31 -3.04 7.53 -6.35
C GLU A 31 -2.07 6.62 -5.60
N ILE A 32 -2.37 5.32 -5.50
CA ILE A 32 -1.49 4.34 -4.85
C ILE A 32 -0.14 4.26 -5.56
N LYS A 33 -0.14 4.22 -6.91
CA LYS A 33 1.10 4.25 -7.71
C LYS A 33 1.89 5.53 -7.45
N LYS A 34 1.21 6.67 -7.38
CA LYS A 34 1.83 7.97 -7.14
C LYS A 34 2.46 8.05 -5.74
N ASP A 35 1.69 7.73 -4.70
CA ASP A 35 2.18 7.73 -3.31
C ASP A 35 3.31 6.71 -3.12
N TYR A 36 3.19 5.51 -3.69
CA TYR A 36 4.25 4.52 -3.62
C TYR A 36 5.54 5.05 -4.24
N LYS A 37 5.45 5.70 -5.41
CA LYS A 37 6.61 6.31 -6.07
C LYS A 37 7.20 7.46 -5.25
N GLU A 38 6.36 8.27 -4.61
CA GLU A 38 6.79 9.34 -3.72
C GLU A 38 7.51 8.80 -2.48
N LEU A 39 7.03 7.69 -1.92
CA LEU A 39 7.54 7.10 -0.68
C LEU A 39 8.76 6.20 -0.89
N CYS A 40 8.78 5.44 -1.99
CA CYS A 40 9.81 4.44 -2.29
C CYS A 40 10.83 4.92 -3.35
N GLY A 41 10.56 6.06 -4.02
CA GLY A 41 11.41 6.63 -5.07
C GLY A 41 11.42 5.83 -6.39
N LYS A 42 10.58 4.79 -6.51
CA LYS A 42 10.53 3.88 -7.67
C LYS A 42 9.10 3.50 -8.03
N ASP A 43 8.90 3.15 -9.30
CA ASP A 43 7.63 2.62 -9.76
C ASP A 43 7.41 1.18 -9.27
N ILE A 44 6.14 0.79 -9.11
CA ILE A 44 5.77 -0.55 -8.66
C ILE A 44 6.01 -1.54 -9.79
N ASP A 45 7.01 -2.42 -9.62
CA ASP A 45 7.26 -3.49 -10.56
C ASP A 45 6.44 -4.73 -10.20
N THR A 46 5.19 -4.75 -10.66
CA THR A 46 4.28 -5.91 -10.47
C THR A 46 4.64 -7.10 -11.35
N ARG A 47 5.30 -6.85 -12.48
CA ARG A 47 5.72 -7.88 -13.44
C ARG A 47 6.81 -8.79 -12.87
N LYS A 48 7.69 -8.26 -12.02
CA LYS A 48 8.66 -9.05 -11.25
C LYS A 48 8.01 -10.18 -10.45
N PHE A 49 6.76 -9.99 -10.01
CA PHE A 49 6.02 -10.96 -9.21
C PHE A 49 4.98 -11.76 -10.01
N GLY A 50 5.00 -11.66 -11.35
CA GLY A 50 4.07 -12.38 -12.22
C GLY A 50 2.70 -11.72 -12.39
N PHE A 51 2.53 -10.46 -11.96
CA PHE A 51 1.28 -9.73 -12.14
C PHE A 51 1.40 -8.71 -13.28
N ASP A 52 0.39 -8.67 -14.17
CA ASP A 52 0.34 -7.70 -15.28
C ASP A 52 0.10 -6.27 -14.77
N ARG A 53 -0.73 -6.15 -13.73
CA ARG A 53 -1.16 -4.86 -13.15
C ARG A 53 -1.20 -4.91 -11.64
N LEU A 54 -1.08 -3.72 -11.04
CA LEU A 54 -1.28 -3.51 -9.60
C LEU A 54 -2.66 -3.99 -9.13
N GLU A 55 -3.71 -3.77 -9.93
CA GLU A 55 -5.06 -4.24 -9.61
C GLU A 55 -5.11 -5.75 -9.43
N THR A 56 -4.50 -6.50 -10.35
CA THR A 56 -4.44 -7.97 -10.29
C THR A 56 -3.69 -8.42 -9.05
N LEU A 57 -2.58 -7.76 -8.72
CA LEU A 57 -1.83 -8.02 -7.50
C LEU A 57 -2.72 -7.80 -6.26
N LEU A 58 -3.35 -6.63 -6.14
CA LEU A 58 -4.20 -6.31 -4.98
C LEU A 58 -5.40 -7.27 -4.87
N TYR A 59 -6.03 -7.65 -5.98
CA TYR A 59 -7.10 -8.65 -6.01
C TYR A 59 -6.63 -10.03 -5.55
N SER A 60 -5.42 -10.44 -5.92
CA SER A 60 -4.84 -11.70 -5.49
C SER A 60 -4.60 -11.74 -3.97
N PHE A 61 -4.48 -10.57 -3.34
CA PHE A 61 -4.33 -10.40 -1.90
C PHE A 61 -5.60 -9.84 -1.26
N GLY A 62 -6.77 -10.40 -1.60
CA GLY A 62 -8.08 -10.00 -1.06
C GLY A 62 -8.23 -10.10 0.46
N ASN A 63 -7.30 -10.78 1.14
CA ASN A 63 -7.21 -10.82 2.61
C ASN A 63 -6.55 -9.55 3.19
N LYS A 64 -5.65 -8.90 2.44
CA LYS A 64 -4.96 -7.66 2.86
C LYS A 64 -5.59 -6.40 2.26
N PHE A 65 -6.20 -6.50 1.09
CA PHE A 65 -6.79 -5.38 0.37
C PHE A 65 -8.22 -5.65 -0.01
N ARG A 66 -9.07 -4.65 0.20
CA ARG A 66 -10.46 -4.68 -0.19
C ARG A 66 -10.73 -3.64 -1.26
N CYS A 67 -11.34 -4.06 -2.35
CA CYS A 67 -11.84 -3.17 -3.39
C CYS A 67 -13.33 -2.86 -3.12
N GLN A 68 -13.71 -1.58 -3.17
CA GLN A 68 -15.09 -1.13 -3.13
C GLN A 68 -15.30 -0.10 -4.25
N GLY A 69 -15.90 -0.55 -5.36
CA GLY A 69 -16.03 0.24 -6.58
C GLY A 69 -14.67 0.49 -7.25
N ASP A 70 -14.26 1.75 -7.34
CA ASP A 70 -12.96 2.19 -7.91
C ASP A 70 -11.91 2.50 -6.83
N ARG A 71 -12.21 2.19 -5.56
CA ARG A 71 -11.37 2.54 -4.41
C ARG A 71 -10.89 1.32 -3.66
N TRP A 72 -9.63 1.34 -3.30
CA TRP A 72 -8.96 0.31 -2.54
C TRP A 72 -8.79 0.73 -1.08
N PHE A 73 -8.94 -0.25 -0.21
CA PHE A 73 -8.85 -0.12 1.23
C PHE A 73 -7.87 -1.17 1.74
N GLY A 74 -7.00 -0.74 2.64
CA GLY A 74 -6.03 -1.60 3.29
C GLY A 74 -6.64 -2.20 4.56
N GLU A 75 -6.29 -3.43 4.88
CA GLU A 75 -6.67 -4.04 6.14
C GLU A 75 -5.67 -3.65 7.24
N THR A 76 -6.17 -3.11 8.35
CA THR A 76 -5.40 -2.88 9.57
C THR A 76 -5.09 -4.22 10.22
N THR A 77 -4.06 -4.89 9.74
CA THR A 77 -3.42 -5.98 10.48
C THR A 77 -2.55 -5.37 11.57
N LYS A 78 -2.38 -6.06 12.72
CA LYS A 78 -1.55 -5.58 13.86
C LYS A 78 -0.14 -5.12 13.47
N ALA A 79 0.41 -5.64 12.37
CA ALA A 79 1.71 -5.22 11.82
C ALA A 79 1.66 -3.82 11.15
N ALA A 80 0.55 -3.48 10.50
CA ALA A 80 0.36 -2.19 9.85
C ALA A 80 0.07 -1.05 10.85
N GLU A 81 -0.56 -1.34 11.99
CA GLU A 81 -0.83 -0.33 13.03
C GLU A 81 0.46 0.33 13.55
N SER A 82 1.54 -0.44 13.72
CA SER A 82 2.82 0.09 14.21
C SER A 82 3.42 1.13 13.24
N ILE A 83 3.32 0.89 11.94
CA ILE A 83 3.86 1.80 10.91
C ILE A 83 2.99 3.05 10.76
N VAL A 84 1.66 2.89 10.80
CA VAL A 84 0.71 4.02 10.71
C VAL A 84 0.84 4.95 11.92
N GLN A 85 1.04 4.40 13.13
CA GLN A 85 1.27 5.20 14.33
C GLN A 85 2.57 6.01 14.25
N SER A 86 3.66 5.44 13.72
CA SER A 86 4.91 6.19 13.53
C SER A 86 4.74 7.33 12.52
N MET A 87 4.12 7.08 11.36
CA MET A 87 3.93 8.13 10.34
C MET A 87 2.95 9.23 10.76
N ALA A 88 1.94 8.93 11.58
CA ALA A 88 1.01 9.94 12.09
C ALA A 88 1.68 10.91 13.08
N THR A 89 2.74 10.48 13.77
CA THR A 89 3.46 11.33 14.74
C THR A 89 4.50 12.27 14.14
N GLU A 90 4.90 12.08 12.87
CA GLU A 90 5.93 12.92 12.23
C GLU A 90 5.40 14.19 11.54
N LYS A 91 4.07 14.43 11.48
CA LYS A 91 3.50 15.67 10.92
C LYS A 91 3.21 16.80 11.92
N SER A 92 3.79 16.74 13.12
CA SER A 92 3.72 17.86 14.08
C SER A 92 5.11 18.33 14.52
N LYS A 93 5.94 18.76 13.58
CA LYS A 93 7.04 19.69 13.91
C LYS A 93 7.54 20.50 12.71
N LYS A 94 6.87 21.61 12.43
CA LYS A 94 7.56 22.89 12.17
C LYS A 94 6.58 24.05 12.36
N GLY A 95 6.58 24.60 13.57
CA GLY A 95 6.34 26.02 13.79
C GLY A 95 7.64 26.80 13.55
#